data_AF-A0A1V6K474-F1
#
_entry.id   AF-A0A1V6K474-F1
#
_cell.length_a   1.000
_cell.length_b   1.000
_cell.length_c   1.000
_cell.angle_alpha   90.00
_cell.angle_beta   90.00
_cell.angle_gamma   90.00
#
_symmetry.space_group_name_H-M   'P 1'
#
loop_
_entity.id
_entity.type
_entity.pdbx_description
1 polymer ?
#
loop_
_entity_poly.entity_id
_entity_poly.type
_entity_poly.pdbx_seq_one_letter_code
_entity_poly.pdbx_strand_id
1 'polypeptide(L)'
;MPSVAVIGSRRASPYGLRVARSLSAGLASHGVAVVSGLARGIDAEAHRGCLEASGFTMAVLGSGIDVIYPREHRSLAREIALHGAVVTEFPPGTAPEAFNFPQRNRLISGFSRAVVVVEAGDRSGTMITVDSALDQGRDVFAVPGEITRPGSRGTNRLLREGAMVATCPEDILEALGIDCSDGSGNGRGSPDPLQEADPILAMLARGPSHFDDLSRASSSTIPELQARLLLLELSGKVVKRQGGYYSLP
;
A
#
# COMPACT_ATOMS: atom_id res chain seq x y z
N MET A 1 -5.20 3.92 8.42
CA MET A 1 -4.63 3.46 7.14
C MET A 1 -5.06 2.01 6.92
N PRO A 2 -5.63 1.65 5.76
CA PRO A 2 -5.93 0.27 5.43
C PRO A 2 -4.65 -0.55 5.25
N SER A 3 -4.73 -1.86 5.44
CA SER A 3 -3.58 -2.78 5.35
C SER A 3 -3.98 -4.07 4.64
N VAL A 4 -3.03 -4.61 3.87
CA VAL A 4 -3.18 -5.86 3.13
C VAL A 4 -2.00 -6.77 3.45
N ALA A 5 -2.29 -8.03 3.74
CA ALA A 5 -1.25 -9.04 3.91
C ALA A 5 -0.82 -9.56 2.54
N VAL A 6 0.48 -9.59 2.25
CA VAL A 6 1.01 -10.20 1.02
C VAL A 6 1.90 -11.36 1.42
N ILE A 7 1.49 -12.58 1.07
CA ILE A 7 2.11 -13.82 1.55
C ILE A 7 2.33 -14.83 0.43
N GLY A 8 3.25 -15.77 0.65
CA GLY A 8 3.42 -16.89 -0.28
C GLY A 8 4.64 -17.76 -0.01
N SER A 9 5.14 -18.37 -1.08
CA SER A 9 6.19 -19.39 -1.04
C SER A 9 7.53 -18.82 -0.60
N ARG A 10 8.20 -19.56 0.30
CA ARG A 10 9.60 -19.30 0.67
C ARG A 10 10.59 -19.61 -0.45
N ARG A 11 10.17 -20.41 -1.44
CA ARG A 11 10.92 -20.79 -2.65
C ARG A 11 10.08 -20.39 -3.87
N ALA A 12 9.83 -19.09 -4.01
CA ALA A 12 9.02 -18.53 -5.08
C ALA A 12 9.77 -18.54 -6.42
N SER A 13 9.02 -18.54 -7.54
CA SER A 13 9.61 -18.28 -8.86
C SER A 13 10.10 -16.85 -9.01
N PRO A 14 10.95 -16.59 -10.03
CA PRO A 14 11.15 -15.24 -10.54
C PRO A 14 9.85 -14.49 -10.85
N TYR A 15 8.81 -15.18 -11.35
CA TYR A 15 7.49 -14.58 -11.56
C TYR A 15 6.85 -14.13 -10.24
N GLY A 16 6.71 -15.04 -9.28
CA GLY A 16 6.10 -14.75 -7.97
C GLY A 16 6.84 -13.65 -7.21
N LEU A 17 8.17 -13.63 -7.26
CA LEU A 17 8.98 -12.56 -6.68
C LEU A 17 8.65 -11.18 -7.29
N ARG A 18 8.60 -11.10 -8.63
CA ARG A 18 8.23 -9.85 -9.32
C ARG A 18 6.81 -9.41 -9.02
N VAL A 19 5.85 -10.34 -9.00
CA VAL A 19 4.45 -10.03 -8.71
C VAL A 19 4.30 -9.53 -7.27
N ALA A 20 4.90 -10.20 -6.29
CA ALA A 20 4.83 -9.77 -4.89
C ALA A 20 5.34 -8.33 -4.69
N ARG A 21 6.48 -8.02 -5.32
CA ARG A 21 7.08 -6.69 -5.29
C ARG A 21 6.17 -5.65 -5.96
N SER A 22 5.70 -5.94 -7.18
CA SER A 22 4.87 -5.02 -7.96
C SER A 22 3.52 -4.74 -7.30
N LEU A 23 2.85 -5.78 -6.78
CA LEU A 23 1.59 -5.63 -6.05
C LEU A 23 1.79 -4.77 -4.80
N SER A 24 2.83 -5.05 -4.02
CA SER A 24 3.11 -4.33 -2.78
C SER A 24 3.50 -2.87 -3.03
N ALA A 25 4.24 -2.58 -4.10
CA ALA A 25 4.54 -1.22 -4.53
C ALA A 25 3.27 -0.47 -4.94
N GLY A 26 2.40 -1.08 -5.74
CA GLY A 26 1.15 -0.46 -6.17
C GLY A 26 0.19 -0.20 -5.02
N LEU A 27 0.05 -1.15 -4.08
CA LEU A 27 -0.74 -0.97 -2.86
C LEU A 27 -0.20 0.20 -2.01
N ALA A 28 1.11 0.24 -1.81
CA ALA A 28 1.78 1.30 -1.05
C ALA A 28 1.60 2.70 -1.68
N SER A 29 1.68 2.80 -3.00
CA SER A 29 1.46 4.07 -3.73
C SER A 29 0.05 4.63 -3.53
N HIS A 30 -0.92 3.78 -3.16
CA HIS A 30 -2.30 4.18 -2.84
C HIS A 30 -2.55 4.26 -1.32
N GLY A 31 -1.48 4.40 -0.52
CA GLY A 31 -1.58 4.57 0.93
C GLY A 31 -2.05 3.31 1.66
N VAL A 32 -1.90 2.12 1.06
CA VAL A 32 -2.21 0.84 1.72
C VAL A 32 -0.96 0.23 2.34
N ALA A 33 -1.05 -0.10 3.62
CA ALA A 33 0.03 -0.78 4.34
C ALA A 33 0.23 -2.21 3.83
N VAL A 34 1.47 -2.67 3.75
CA VAL A 34 1.76 -4.07 3.43
C VAL A 34 2.22 -4.81 4.69
N VAL A 35 1.48 -5.85 5.09
CA VAL A 35 1.83 -6.72 6.22
C VAL A 35 2.38 -8.03 5.69
N SER A 36 3.51 -8.50 6.23
CA SER A 36 4.04 -9.81 5.88
C SER A 36 4.94 -10.38 6.97
N GLY A 37 5.51 -11.55 6.70
CA GLY A 37 6.15 -12.37 7.70
C GLY A 37 7.66 -12.32 7.77
N LEU A 38 8.32 -11.47 6.98
CA LEU A 38 9.77 -11.42 6.81
C LEU A 38 10.40 -12.77 6.38
N ALA A 39 9.61 -13.73 5.91
CA ALA A 39 10.16 -14.99 5.40
C ALA A 39 10.92 -14.77 4.08
N ARG A 40 11.71 -15.76 3.65
CA ARG A 40 12.28 -15.78 2.29
C ARG A 40 11.19 -15.71 1.24
N GLY A 41 11.55 -15.32 0.02
CA GLY A 41 10.65 -15.37 -1.12
C GLY A 41 9.64 -14.24 -1.11
N ILE A 42 8.35 -14.59 -1.20
CA ILE A 42 7.25 -13.63 -1.38
C ILE A 42 7.23 -12.55 -0.29
N ASP A 43 7.34 -12.92 0.99
CA ASP A 43 7.28 -11.97 2.10
C ASP A 43 8.37 -10.88 2.00
N ALA A 44 9.60 -11.27 1.65
CA ALA A 44 10.71 -10.34 1.51
C ALA A 44 10.51 -9.36 0.35
N GLU A 45 10.03 -9.85 -0.80
CA GLU A 45 9.77 -8.99 -1.96
C GLU A 45 8.54 -8.10 -1.75
N ALA A 46 7.56 -8.55 -0.96
CA ALA A 46 6.43 -7.71 -0.58
C ALA A 46 6.89 -6.50 0.26
N HIS A 47 7.74 -6.74 1.27
CA HIS A 47 8.34 -5.65 2.04
C HIS A 47 9.17 -4.69 1.17
N ARG A 48 10.02 -5.23 0.29
CA ARG A 48 10.86 -4.42 -0.62
C ARG A 48 10.03 -3.56 -1.56
N GLY A 49 9.00 -4.13 -2.19
CA GLY A 49 8.10 -3.39 -3.08
C GLY A 49 7.38 -2.26 -2.35
N CYS A 50 6.92 -2.51 -1.12
CA CYS A 50 6.30 -1.48 -0.29
C CYS A 50 7.29 -0.35 0.05
N LEU A 51 8.51 -0.68 0.45
CA LEU A 51 9.57 0.28 0.79
C LEU A 51 10.00 1.12 -0.43
N GLU A 52 10.05 0.54 -1.62
CA GLU A 52 10.36 1.24 -2.88
C GLU A 52 9.36 2.35 -3.19
N ALA A 53 8.08 2.11 -2.88
CA ALA A 53 7.02 3.11 -2.99
C ALA A 53 6.96 4.06 -1.78
N SER A 54 7.96 4.03 -0.90
CA SER A 54 7.99 4.79 0.37
C SER A 54 6.75 4.54 1.25
N GLY A 55 6.16 3.35 1.13
CA GLY A 55 4.99 2.95 1.90
C GLY A 55 5.33 2.41 3.28
N PHE A 56 4.29 2.27 4.11
CA PHE A 56 4.40 1.64 5.42
C PHE A 56 4.29 0.13 5.28
N THR A 57 5.28 -0.61 5.79
CA THR A 57 5.24 -2.07 5.84
C THR A 57 5.45 -2.61 7.25
N MET A 58 4.74 -3.69 7.59
CA MET A 58 4.81 -4.33 8.89
C MET A 58 5.30 -5.77 8.77
N ALA A 59 6.44 -6.07 9.39
CA ALA A 59 6.95 -7.43 9.53
C ALA A 59 6.51 -8.05 10.85
N VAL A 60 5.84 -9.21 10.79
CA VAL A 60 5.41 -9.96 11.98
C VAL A 60 6.35 -11.15 12.20
N LEU A 61 7.05 -11.19 13.35
CA LEU A 61 8.09 -12.18 13.63
C LEU A 61 7.57 -13.42 14.36
N GLY A 62 8.08 -14.60 14.00
CA GLY A 62 7.87 -15.85 14.73
C GLY A 62 8.95 -16.11 15.81
N SER A 63 9.55 -15.04 16.33
CA SER A 63 10.69 -15.05 17.24
C SER A 63 10.73 -13.75 18.05
N GLY A 64 11.61 -13.66 19.05
CA GLY A 64 11.80 -12.44 19.83
C GLY A 64 12.24 -11.26 18.95
N ILE A 65 11.96 -10.03 19.40
CA ILE A 65 12.22 -8.81 18.62
C ILE A 65 13.71 -8.61 18.29
N ASP A 66 14.59 -9.18 19.11
CA ASP A 66 16.05 -9.20 19.03
C ASP A 66 16.59 -10.40 18.22
N VAL A 67 15.73 -11.33 17.79
CA VAL A 67 16.10 -12.55 17.07
C VAL A 67 15.50 -12.54 15.66
N ILE A 68 16.16 -11.85 14.73
CA ILE A 68 15.73 -11.81 13.32
C ILE A 68 16.02 -13.14 12.60
N TYR A 69 14.96 -13.73 12.03
CA TYR A 69 15.01 -14.92 11.20
C TYR A 69 14.22 -14.73 9.88
N PRO A 70 14.80 -15.07 8.71
CA PRO A 70 16.16 -15.59 8.52
C PRO A 70 17.22 -14.51 8.78
N ARG A 71 18.44 -14.93 9.17
CA ARG A 71 19.54 -14.01 9.53
C ARG A 71 19.91 -13.04 8.40
N GLU A 72 19.76 -13.48 7.14
CA GLU A 72 20.02 -12.67 5.95
C GLU A 72 19.08 -11.45 5.83
N HIS A 73 17.91 -11.46 6.49
CA HIS A 73 16.94 -10.36 6.46
C HIS A 73 17.16 -9.32 7.57
N ARG A 74 18.30 -9.35 8.27
CA ARG A 74 18.62 -8.34 9.29
C ARG A 74 18.65 -6.91 8.74
N SER A 75 19.18 -6.70 7.54
CA SER A 75 19.17 -5.38 6.90
C SER A 75 17.74 -4.95 6.55
N LEU A 76 16.98 -5.84 5.92
CA LEU A 76 15.58 -5.60 5.56
C LEU A 76 14.73 -5.29 6.80
N ALA A 77 14.88 -6.03 7.90
CA ALA A 77 14.17 -5.76 9.15
C ALA A 77 14.46 -4.35 9.70
N ARG A 78 15.73 -3.89 9.61
CA ARG A 78 16.10 -2.53 10.01
C ARG A 78 15.46 -1.48 9.10
N GLU A 79 15.45 -1.72 7.80
CA GLU A 79 14.83 -0.82 6.83
C GLU A 79 13.31 -0.71 7.05
N ILE A 80 12.65 -1.84 7.33
CA ILE A 80 11.25 -1.90 7.72
C ILE A 80 11.01 -1.12 9.02
N ALA A 81 11.87 -1.28 10.04
CA ALA A 81 11.73 -0.56 11.30
C ALA A 81 11.86 0.97 11.15
N LEU A 82 12.56 1.45 10.10
CA LEU A 82 12.71 2.88 9.83
C LEU A 82 11.48 3.50 9.14
N HIS A 83 10.75 2.73 8.32
CA HIS A 83 9.65 3.22 7.48
C HIS A 83 8.28 2.61 7.84
N GLY A 84 8.25 1.70 8.80
CA GLY A 84 7.09 0.92 9.15
C GLY A 84 7.22 0.33 10.55
N ALA A 85 6.98 -0.97 10.69
CA ALA A 85 7.06 -1.64 11.98
C ALA A 85 7.58 -3.08 11.89
N VAL A 86 8.32 -3.50 12.92
CA VAL A 86 8.63 -4.91 13.16
C VAL A 86 7.98 -5.29 14.48
N VAL A 87 7.10 -6.28 14.47
CA VAL A 87 6.27 -6.66 15.61
C VAL A 87 6.41 -8.13 15.92
N THR A 88 6.25 -8.48 17.20
CA THR A 88 6.25 -9.86 17.68
C THR A 88 5.40 -9.98 18.93
N GLU A 89 4.81 -11.16 19.14
CA GLU A 89 4.17 -11.52 20.41
C GLU A 89 5.08 -12.32 21.33
N PHE A 90 6.29 -12.65 20.88
CA PHE A 90 7.24 -13.48 21.62
C PHE A 90 8.19 -12.61 22.47
N PRO A 91 8.52 -13.03 23.70
CA PRO A 91 9.50 -12.35 24.54
C PRO A 91 10.87 -12.21 23.86
N PRO A 92 11.67 -11.20 24.23
CA PRO A 92 13.08 -11.10 23.80
C PRO A 92 13.85 -12.40 24.07
N GLY A 93 14.73 -12.77 23.14
CA GLY A 93 15.51 -14.01 23.16
C GLY A 93 14.80 -15.25 22.59
N THR A 94 13.50 -15.18 22.29
CA THR A 94 12.76 -16.35 21.77
C THR A 94 13.30 -16.79 20.41
N ALA A 95 13.66 -18.07 20.30
CA ALA A 95 14.19 -18.67 19.08
C ALA A 95 13.11 -18.85 17.99
N PRO A 96 13.50 -18.85 16.69
CA PRO A 96 12.59 -19.02 15.55
C PRO A 96 12.20 -20.50 15.36
N GLU A 97 11.46 -21.06 16.30
CA GLU A 97 11.05 -22.47 16.29
C GLU A 97 9.89 -22.73 15.31
N ALA A 98 9.84 -23.92 14.72
CA ALA A 98 8.94 -24.23 13.62
C ALA A 98 7.44 -24.01 13.97
N PHE A 99 7.06 -24.26 15.22
CA PHE A 99 5.68 -24.08 15.69
C PHE A 99 5.30 -22.62 15.95
N ASN A 100 6.27 -21.71 16.10
CA ASN A 100 5.99 -20.28 16.28
C ASN A 100 5.44 -19.65 14.99
N PHE A 101 5.83 -20.14 13.81
CA PHE A 101 5.40 -19.55 12.55
C PHE A 101 3.88 -19.71 12.29
N PRO A 102 3.28 -20.90 12.43
CA PRO A 102 1.81 -21.04 12.38
C PRO A 102 1.09 -20.15 13.39
N GLN A 103 1.56 -20.10 14.64
CA GLN A 103 0.93 -19.27 15.68
C GLN A 103 0.94 -17.79 15.33
N ARG A 104 2.06 -17.30 14.80
CA ARG A 104 2.21 -15.91 14.37
C ARG A 104 1.37 -15.57 13.13
N ASN A 105 1.09 -16.53 12.24
CA ASN A 105 0.42 -16.24 10.97
C ASN A 105 -0.96 -15.60 11.17
N ARG A 106 -1.67 -15.94 12.24
CA ARG A 106 -2.96 -15.31 12.59
C ARG A 106 -2.85 -13.80 12.82
N LEU A 107 -1.69 -13.31 13.25
CA LEU A 107 -1.46 -11.87 13.45
C LEU A 107 -1.31 -11.16 12.10
N ILE A 108 -0.70 -11.81 11.09
CA ILE A 108 -0.54 -11.23 9.75
C ILE A 108 -1.92 -10.92 9.13
N SER A 109 -2.82 -11.91 9.14
CA SER A 109 -4.20 -11.73 8.69
C SER A 109 -4.99 -10.81 9.63
N GLY A 110 -4.72 -10.90 10.95
CA GLY A 110 -5.39 -10.08 11.95
C GLY A 110 -5.15 -8.58 11.78
N PHE A 111 -3.92 -8.20 11.41
CA PHE A 111 -3.52 -6.82 11.12
C PHE A 111 -3.95 -6.33 9.74
N SER A 112 -4.66 -7.12 8.94
CA SER A 112 -4.95 -6.83 7.53
C SER A 112 -6.45 -6.89 7.25
N ARG A 113 -6.94 -6.06 6.31
CA ARG A 113 -8.32 -6.15 5.81
C ARG A 113 -8.51 -7.32 4.84
N ALA A 114 -7.47 -7.60 4.05
CA ALA A 114 -7.44 -8.70 3.11
C ALA A 114 -6.07 -9.38 3.08
N VAL A 115 -6.04 -10.60 2.54
CA VAL A 115 -4.83 -11.40 2.35
C VAL A 115 -4.65 -11.77 0.88
N VAL A 116 -3.49 -11.44 0.31
CA VAL A 116 -3.11 -11.74 -1.07
C VAL A 116 -2.09 -12.87 -1.06
N VAL A 117 -2.45 -13.99 -1.70
CA VAL A 117 -1.58 -15.16 -1.86
C VAL A 117 -0.95 -15.12 -3.25
N VAL A 118 0.36 -14.85 -3.30
CA VAL A 118 1.07 -14.66 -4.59
C VAL A 118 1.50 -15.99 -5.22
N GLU A 119 2.04 -16.90 -4.42
CA GLU A 119 2.48 -18.21 -4.90
C GLU A 119 2.42 -19.20 -3.73
N ALA A 120 1.73 -20.33 -3.89
CA ALA A 120 1.64 -21.36 -2.87
C ALA A 120 1.33 -22.72 -3.49
N GLY A 121 2.01 -23.77 -3.01
CA GLY A 121 1.63 -25.16 -3.30
C GLY A 121 0.48 -25.63 -2.39
N ASP A 122 -0.13 -26.77 -2.73
CA ASP A 122 -1.32 -27.31 -2.03
C ASP A 122 -1.13 -27.55 -0.52
N ARG A 123 0.10 -27.87 -0.10
CA ARG A 123 0.49 -28.17 1.29
C ARG A 123 1.48 -27.14 1.85
N SER A 124 1.36 -25.88 1.42
CA SER A 124 2.22 -24.79 1.91
C SER A 124 1.79 -24.32 3.29
N GLY A 125 2.76 -23.93 4.14
CA GLY A 125 2.47 -23.22 5.40
C GLY A 125 1.74 -21.88 5.18
N THR A 126 1.74 -21.36 3.96
CA THR A 126 0.89 -20.23 3.53
C THR A 126 -0.60 -20.52 3.72
N MET A 127 -1.05 -21.77 3.53
CA MET A 127 -2.47 -22.14 3.65
C MET A 127 -2.97 -21.97 5.09
N ILE A 128 -2.12 -22.18 6.09
CA ILE A 128 -2.48 -21.93 7.50
C ILE A 128 -2.84 -20.45 7.72
N THR A 129 -2.15 -19.53 7.04
CA THR A 129 -2.49 -18.10 7.09
C THR A 129 -3.81 -17.81 6.37
N VAL A 130 -4.09 -18.52 5.27
CA VAL A 130 -5.37 -18.40 4.57
C VAL A 130 -6.51 -18.88 5.44
N ASP A 131 -6.37 -20.04 6.08
CA ASP A 131 -7.36 -20.57 7.02
C ASP A 131 -7.61 -19.55 8.16
N SER A 132 -6.54 -19.01 8.73
CA SER A 132 -6.64 -17.96 9.77
C SER A 132 -7.33 -16.69 9.26
N ALA A 133 -7.16 -16.34 7.99
CA ALA A 133 -7.78 -15.17 7.38
C ALA A 133 -9.29 -15.38 7.19
N LEU A 134 -9.68 -16.56 6.70
CA LEU A 134 -11.08 -16.94 6.53
C LEU A 134 -11.81 -17.02 7.88
N ASP A 135 -11.18 -17.61 8.89
CA ASP A 135 -11.72 -17.66 10.27
C ASP A 135 -11.93 -16.26 10.86
N GLN A 136 -11.12 -15.29 10.45
CA GLN A 136 -11.21 -13.89 10.88
C GLN A 136 -12.14 -13.04 10.00
N GLY A 137 -12.80 -13.63 8.99
CA GLY A 137 -13.65 -12.92 8.05
C GLY A 137 -12.88 -11.92 7.18
N ARG A 138 -11.65 -12.25 6.78
CA ARG A 138 -10.85 -11.45 5.85
C ARG A 138 -11.03 -11.93 4.42
N ASP A 139 -11.09 -10.99 3.50
CA ASP A 139 -11.12 -11.31 2.07
C ASP A 139 -9.78 -11.95 1.65
N VAL A 140 -9.88 -12.98 0.82
CA VAL A 140 -8.72 -13.70 0.31
C VAL A 140 -8.62 -13.48 -1.20
N PHE A 141 -7.47 -13.00 -1.63
CA PHE A 141 -7.08 -12.84 -3.01
C PHE A 141 -6.01 -13.86 -3.36
N ALA A 142 -6.02 -14.34 -4.60
CA ALA A 142 -4.99 -15.23 -5.10
C ALA A 142 -4.51 -14.79 -6.49
N VAL A 143 -3.20 -14.85 -6.68
CA VAL A 143 -2.57 -14.57 -7.97
C VAL A 143 -2.69 -15.82 -8.87
N PRO A 144 -3.27 -15.69 -10.07
CA PRO A 144 -3.30 -16.79 -11.03
C PRO A 144 -1.88 -17.24 -11.41
N GLY A 145 -1.66 -18.55 -11.48
CA GLY A 145 -0.37 -19.08 -11.88
C GLY A 145 -0.48 -20.22 -12.89
N GLU A 146 0.63 -20.55 -13.54
CA GLU A 146 0.71 -21.63 -14.52
C GLU A 146 0.19 -22.96 -13.94
N ILE A 147 -0.80 -23.58 -14.60
CA ILE A 147 -1.46 -24.81 -14.12
C ILE A 147 -0.51 -26.02 -14.03
N THR A 148 0.57 -26.01 -14.82
CA THR A 148 1.60 -27.05 -14.83
C THR A 148 2.60 -26.89 -13.69
N ARG A 149 2.64 -25.72 -13.05
CA ARG A 149 3.64 -25.40 -12.02
C ARG A 149 3.14 -25.79 -10.64
N PRO A 150 3.86 -26.68 -9.89
CA PRO A 150 3.42 -27.11 -8.56
C PRO A 150 3.24 -25.95 -7.56
N GLY A 151 4.04 -24.89 -7.70
CA GLY A 151 3.96 -23.69 -6.85
C GLY A 151 2.71 -22.83 -7.06
N SER A 152 1.94 -23.07 -8.12
CA SER A 152 0.70 -22.34 -8.44
C SER A 152 -0.55 -23.13 -8.07
N ARG A 153 -0.42 -24.41 -7.70
CA ARG A 153 -1.59 -25.27 -7.44
C ARG A 153 -2.46 -24.74 -6.31
N GLY A 154 -1.84 -24.24 -5.25
CA GLY A 154 -2.54 -23.68 -4.11
C GLY A 154 -3.29 -22.39 -4.46
N THR A 155 -2.66 -21.44 -5.17
CA THR A 155 -3.36 -20.21 -5.58
C THR A 155 -4.50 -20.52 -6.56
N ASN A 156 -4.29 -21.41 -7.53
CA ASN A 156 -5.34 -21.82 -8.46
C ASN A 156 -6.47 -22.60 -7.77
N ARG A 157 -6.17 -23.35 -6.70
CA ARG A 157 -7.19 -24.00 -5.86
C ARG A 157 -8.02 -22.95 -5.12
N LEU A 158 -7.39 -21.96 -4.50
CA LEU A 158 -8.09 -20.86 -3.83
C LEU A 158 -9.04 -20.12 -4.78
N LEU A 159 -8.59 -19.83 -6.00
CA LEU A 159 -9.43 -19.22 -7.04
C LEU A 159 -10.66 -20.08 -7.37
N ARG A 160 -10.49 -21.40 -7.45
CA ARG A 160 -11.61 -22.34 -7.65
C ARG A 160 -12.56 -22.38 -6.45
N GLU A 161 -12.03 -22.19 -5.24
CA GLU A 161 -12.78 -22.17 -3.98
C GLU A 161 -13.47 -20.82 -3.72
N GLY A 162 -13.29 -19.83 -4.60
CA GLY A 162 -13.98 -18.53 -4.54
C GLY A 162 -13.13 -17.38 -4.03
N ALA A 163 -11.82 -17.55 -3.87
CA ALA A 163 -10.93 -16.42 -3.62
C ALA A 163 -10.97 -15.44 -4.81
N MET A 164 -10.85 -14.14 -4.50
CA MET A 164 -10.83 -13.09 -5.51
C MET A 164 -9.55 -13.16 -6.33
N VAL A 165 -9.65 -12.80 -7.61
CA VAL A 165 -8.49 -12.78 -8.51
C VAL A 165 -7.66 -11.52 -8.24
N ALA A 166 -6.35 -11.67 -8.08
CA ALA A 166 -5.42 -10.54 -8.05
C ALA A 166 -4.44 -10.64 -9.23
N THR A 167 -4.64 -9.82 -10.26
CA THR A 167 -3.74 -9.64 -11.40
C THR A 167 -2.94 -8.34 -11.32
N CYS A 168 -3.51 -7.32 -10.67
CA CYS A 168 -2.89 -6.03 -10.44
C CYS A 168 -3.31 -5.45 -9.07
N PRO A 169 -2.65 -4.38 -8.57
CA PRO A 169 -3.02 -3.72 -7.32
C PRO A 169 -4.47 -3.22 -7.32
N GLU A 170 -4.96 -2.76 -8.48
CA GLU A 170 -6.29 -2.17 -8.64
C GLU A 170 -7.40 -3.17 -8.34
N ASP A 171 -7.24 -4.45 -8.71
CA ASP A 171 -8.19 -5.53 -8.36
C ASP A 171 -8.43 -5.60 -6.84
N ILE A 172 -7.37 -5.38 -6.05
CA ILE A 172 -7.43 -5.44 -4.58
C ILE A 172 -8.01 -4.13 -4.03
N LEU A 173 -7.63 -2.99 -4.59
CA LEU A 173 -8.09 -1.67 -4.15
C LEU A 173 -9.60 -1.50 -4.39
N GLU A 174 -10.09 -1.88 -5.57
CA GLU A 174 -11.50 -1.83 -5.95
C GLU A 174 -12.35 -2.69 -4.99
N ALA A 175 -11.94 -3.93 -4.76
CA ALA A 175 -12.63 -4.84 -3.86
C ALA A 175 -12.63 -4.34 -2.40
N LEU A 176 -11.61 -3.59 -1.98
CA LEU A 176 -11.55 -2.96 -0.65
C LEU A 176 -12.27 -1.61 -0.56
N GLY A 177 -12.80 -1.10 -1.67
CA GLY A 177 -13.44 0.22 -1.78
C GLY A 177 -12.47 1.36 -1.49
N ILE A 178 -11.22 1.23 -1.94
CA ILE A 178 -10.18 2.26 -1.78
C ILE A 178 -10.08 3.02 -3.10
N ASP A 179 -10.43 4.30 -3.08
CA ASP A 179 -10.44 5.14 -4.28
C ASP A 179 -9.04 5.23 -4.91
N CYS A 180 -8.92 4.82 -6.16
CA CYS A 180 -7.68 4.90 -6.95
C CYS A 180 -7.39 6.33 -7.47
N SER A 181 -8.18 7.34 -7.08
CA SER A 181 -8.24 8.63 -7.77
C SER A 181 -7.14 9.64 -7.42
N ASP A 182 -6.13 9.33 -6.60
CA ASP A 182 -5.03 10.25 -6.29
C ASP A 182 -3.65 9.56 -6.23
N GLY A 183 -3.30 8.82 -7.29
CA GLY A 183 -1.97 8.18 -7.46
C GLY A 183 -0.83 9.11 -7.89
N SER A 184 -0.97 10.44 -7.75
CA SER A 184 0.09 11.41 -8.08
C SER A 184 0.38 12.33 -6.89
N GLY A 185 1.01 11.77 -5.85
CA GLY A 185 1.47 12.59 -4.73
C GLY A 185 1.94 11.81 -3.52
N ASN A 186 3.10 11.17 -3.60
CA ASN A 186 3.86 10.82 -2.39
C ASN A 186 5.36 11.05 -2.59
N GLY A 187 5.71 12.30 -2.90
CA GLY A 187 6.87 12.91 -2.26
C GLY A 187 6.47 13.24 -0.83
N ARG A 188 7.28 12.82 0.14
CA ARG A 188 7.17 13.12 1.57
C ARG A 188 6.53 14.50 1.81
N GLY A 189 5.28 14.52 2.26
CA GLY A 189 4.66 15.70 2.83
C GLY A 189 5.30 16.03 4.16
N SER A 190 6.42 16.74 4.13
CA SER A 190 6.56 17.87 5.06
C SER A 190 5.27 18.70 4.96
N PRO A 191 4.68 19.16 6.08
CA PRO A 191 3.50 20.00 6.02
C PRO A 191 3.86 21.24 5.19
N ASP A 192 3.34 21.27 3.96
CA ASP A 192 3.46 22.41 3.08
C ASP A 192 2.72 23.57 3.77
N PRO A 193 3.36 24.73 4.04
CA PRO A 193 2.71 25.86 4.70
C PRO A 193 1.55 26.48 3.90
N LEU A 194 1.16 25.88 2.78
CA LEU A 194 0.14 26.36 1.85
C LEU A 194 -1.21 25.64 1.98
N GLN A 195 -1.39 24.82 3.03
CA GLN A 195 -2.71 24.29 3.42
C GLN A 195 -3.51 25.25 4.31
N GLU A 196 -3.17 26.54 4.31
CA GLU A 196 -4.16 27.59 4.58
C GLU A 196 -5.06 27.68 3.34
N ALA A 197 -6.36 27.40 3.51
CA ALA A 197 -7.37 27.47 2.46
C ALA A 197 -7.20 28.77 1.64
N ASP A 198 -6.64 28.67 0.42
CA ASP A 198 -6.40 29.84 -0.40
C ASP A 198 -7.75 30.50 -0.70
N PRO A 199 -7.98 31.75 -0.25
CA PRO A 199 -9.27 32.42 -0.39
C PRO A 199 -9.71 32.52 -1.86
N ILE A 200 -8.76 32.51 -2.80
CA ILE A 200 -9.01 32.53 -4.24
C ILE A 200 -9.62 31.19 -4.69
N LEU A 201 -9.07 30.07 -4.25
CA LEU A 201 -9.60 28.73 -4.57
C LEU A 201 -10.98 28.51 -3.95
N ALA A 202 -11.18 29.00 -2.71
CA ALA A 202 -12.48 28.93 -2.04
C ALA A 202 -13.57 29.73 -2.76
N MET A 203 -13.22 30.85 -3.40
CA MET A 203 -14.16 31.60 -4.24
C MET A 203 -14.42 30.93 -5.58
N LEU A 204 -13.37 30.43 -6.25
CA LEU A 204 -13.52 29.74 -7.53
C LEU A 204 -14.30 28.42 -7.40
N ALA A 205 -14.30 27.81 -6.21
CA ALA A 205 -15.17 26.69 -5.87
C ALA A 205 -16.67 27.05 -5.84
N ARG A 206 -17.03 28.33 -5.64
CA ARG A 206 -18.42 28.81 -5.65
C ARG A 206 -18.92 29.15 -7.07
N GLY A 207 -18.02 29.22 -8.04
CA GLY A 207 -18.33 29.48 -9.45
C GLY A 207 -17.27 30.34 -10.14
N PRO A 208 -17.34 30.47 -11.48
CA PRO A 208 -16.43 31.32 -12.24
C PRO A 208 -16.48 32.76 -11.75
N SER A 209 -15.32 33.34 -11.44
CA SER A 209 -15.21 34.68 -10.85
C SER A 209 -14.33 35.59 -11.72
N HIS A 210 -14.69 36.87 -11.81
CA HIS A 210 -13.91 37.85 -12.56
C HIS A 210 -12.68 38.29 -11.75
N PHE A 211 -11.61 38.72 -12.43
CA PHE A 211 -10.39 39.21 -11.79
C PHE A 211 -10.65 40.29 -10.72
N ASP A 212 -11.56 41.21 -10.98
CA ASP A 212 -11.94 42.29 -10.06
C ASP A 212 -12.70 41.82 -8.81
N ASP A 213 -13.34 40.65 -8.87
CA ASP A 213 -14.00 40.05 -7.71
C ASP A 213 -12.99 39.32 -6.83
N LEU A 214 -12.00 38.66 -7.45
CA LEU A 214 -10.90 38.01 -6.76
C LEU A 214 -9.98 39.02 -6.06
N SER A 215 -9.77 40.20 -6.64
CA SER A 215 -8.96 41.28 -6.05
C SER A 215 -9.64 41.97 -4.87
N ARG A 216 -10.97 41.96 -4.81
CA ARG A 216 -11.72 42.52 -3.68
C ARG A 216 -11.76 41.59 -2.47
N ALA A 217 -11.68 40.29 -2.71
CA ALA A 217 -11.86 39.28 -1.67
C ALA A 217 -10.55 38.68 -1.15
N SER A 218 -9.51 38.60 -2.00
CA SER A 218 -8.14 38.43 -1.52
C SER A 218 -7.63 39.80 -1.15
N SER A 219 -7.29 40.05 0.11
CA SER A 219 -6.75 41.33 0.61
C SER A 219 -5.35 41.67 0.04
N SER A 220 -5.04 41.22 -1.18
CA SER A 220 -3.77 41.26 -1.87
C SER A 220 -3.76 42.37 -2.92
N THR A 221 -2.57 42.87 -3.25
CA THR A 221 -2.42 43.86 -4.31
C THR A 221 -2.60 43.23 -5.70
N ILE A 222 -2.98 44.04 -6.70
CA ILE A 222 -3.18 43.58 -8.10
C ILE A 222 -1.96 42.78 -8.64
N PRO A 223 -0.71 43.22 -8.43
CA PRO A 223 0.47 42.47 -8.91
C PRO A 223 0.63 41.12 -8.22
N GLU A 224 0.35 41.03 -6.92
CA GLU A 224 0.42 39.78 -6.15
C GLU A 224 -0.65 38.79 -6.61
N LEU A 225 -1.87 39.27 -6.88
CA LEU A 225 -2.95 38.44 -7.40
C LEU A 225 -2.63 37.89 -8.80
N GLN A 226 -2.04 38.70 -9.67
CA GLN A 226 -1.63 38.24 -11.01
C GLN A 226 -0.55 37.17 -10.95
N ALA A 227 0.48 37.37 -10.12
CA ALA A 227 1.54 36.37 -9.93
C ALA A 227 0.98 35.05 -9.35
N ARG A 228 0.04 35.16 -8.39
CA ARG A 228 -0.59 34.01 -7.74
C ARG A 228 -1.52 33.24 -8.67
N LEU A 229 -2.35 33.92 -9.47
CA LEU A 229 -3.20 33.29 -10.47
C LEU A 229 -2.37 32.61 -11.57
N LEU A 230 -1.25 33.19 -11.98
CA LEU A 230 -0.34 32.58 -12.94
C LEU A 230 0.27 31.28 -12.38
N LEU A 231 0.70 31.27 -11.11
CA LEU A 231 1.20 30.06 -10.46
C LEU A 231 0.12 28.98 -10.35
N LEU A 232 -1.12 29.37 -10.03
CA LEU A 232 -2.25 28.45 -9.95
C LEU A 232 -2.62 27.86 -11.32
N GLU A 233 -2.54 28.68 -12.39
CA GLU A 233 -2.73 28.25 -13.77
C GLU A 233 -1.64 27.27 -14.22
N LEU A 234 -0.37 27.57 -13.93
CA LEU A 234 0.77 26.66 -14.20
C LEU A 234 0.67 25.35 -13.42
N SER A 235 0.10 25.37 -12.22
CA SER A 235 -0.16 24.18 -11.40
C SER A 235 -1.41 23.39 -11.82
N GLY A 236 -2.15 23.86 -12.84
CA GLY A 236 -3.37 23.21 -13.34
C GLY A 236 -4.56 23.32 -12.39
N LYS A 237 -4.51 24.18 -11.36
CA LYS A 237 -5.58 24.35 -10.36
C LYS A 237 -6.63 25.38 -10.76
N VAL A 238 -6.34 26.24 -11.74
CA VAL A 238 -7.22 27.29 -12.24
C VAL A 238 -7.08 27.39 -13.75
N VAL A 239 -8.19 27.59 -14.46
CA VAL A 239 -8.22 27.82 -15.91
C VAL A 239 -8.72 29.23 -16.19
N LYS A 240 -7.97 29.98 -17.00
CA LYS A 240 -8.38 31.29 -17.50
C LYS A 240 -9.40 31.12 -18.63
N ARG A 241 -10.61 31.67 -18.43
CA ARG A 241 -11.68 31.72 -19.42
C ARG A 241 -11.66 33.07 -20.16
N GLN A 242 -12.41 33.17 -21.26
CA GLN A 242 -12.51 34.43 -22.01
C GLN A 242 -13.12 35.55 -21.15
N GLY A 243 -12.74 36.80 -21.42
CA GLY A 243 -13.32 37.96 -20.75
C GLY A 243 -12.85 38.22 -19.31
N GLY A 244 -11.68 37.72 -18.91
CA GLY A 244 -11.10 38.00 -17.58
C GLY A 244 -11.65 37.15 -16.43
N TYR A 245 -12.34 36.06 -16.76
CA TYR A 245 -12.89 35.11 -15.79
C TYR A 245 -11.91 33.96 -15.51
N TYR A 246 -11.93 33.49 -14.28
CA TYR A 246 -11.17 32.33 -13.82
C TYR A 246 -12.16 31.28 -13.30
N SER A 247 -11.87 30.00 -13.54
CA SER A 247 -12.64 28.87 -12.98
C SER A 247 -11.68 27.79 -12.49
N LEU A 248 -12.16 26.88 -11.64
CA LEU A 248 -11.49 25.59 -11.47
C LEU A 248 -11.53 24.80 -12.81
N PRO A 249 -10.63 23.83 -13.02
CA PRO A 249 -10.54 23.04 -14.25
C PRO A 249 -11.86 22.39 -14.66
#